data_AF-A0A351Y862-F1
#
_entry.id   AF-A0A351Y862-F1
#
_cell.length_a   1.000
_cell.length_b   1.000
_cell.length_c   1.000
_cell.angle_alpha   90.00
_cell.angle_beta   90.00
_cell.angle_gamma   90.00
#
_symmetry.space_group_name_H-M   'P 1'
#
loop_
_entity.id
_entity.type
_entity.pdbx_description
1 polymer ?
#
loop_
_entity_poly.entity_id
_entity_poly.type
_entity_poly.pdbx_seq_one_letter_code
_entity_poly.pdbx_strand_id
1 'polypeptide(L)'
;MAIEKCTHDCSSCGVSGCNSRTKIQKLVPNKASKIKKTIAVMSGKGGVGKSMVTCLLAVSLLNEGKKVAILDADVTGPSIPKAFGLNNYQAYGDENGIFPAESEKGIKLLSANNLLEDPSAPIIWRGSLVSNLVAQMYTMAIFEEVDVLLIDMPPGTGDIPLTVFQQIPLNSAIFVS
;
A
#
# COMPACT_ATOMS: atom_id res chain seq x y z
N MET A 1 -49.25 -18.93 7.40
CA MET A 1 -48.34 -18.58 8.50
C MET A 1 -47.56 -19.82 8.89
N ALA A 2 -46.34 -19.97 8.38
CA ALA A 2 -45.42 -20.99 8.87
C ALA A 2 -44.42 -20.29 9.80
N ILE A 3 -44.34 -20.78 11.04
CA ILE A 3 -43.44 -20.25 12.07
C ILE A 3 -42.05 -20.82 11.78
N GLU A 4 -41.13 -19.96 11.35
CA GLU A 4 -39.74 -20.34 11.07
C GLU A 4 -38.95 -20.39 12.39
N LYS A 5 -38.43 -21.57 12.75
CA LYS A 5 -37.54 -21.73 13.91
C LYS A 5 -36.10 -21.41 13.48
N CYS A 6 -35.52 -20.36 14.05
CA CYS A 6 -34.09 -20.03 13.90
C CYS A 6 -33.22 -21.07 14.60
N THR A 7 -32.35 -21.74 13.86
CA THR A 7 -31.44 -22.79 14.37
C THR A 7 -30.01 -22.31 14.64
N HIS A 8 -29.74 -20.99 14.63
CA HIS A 8 -28.42 -20.38 14.92
C HIS A 8 -27.24 -20.90 14.07
N ASP A 9 -27.50 -21.67 13.02
CA ASP A 9 -26.51 -22.10 12.03
C ASP A 9 -26.67 -21.27 10.76
N CYS A 10 -25.88 -20.20 10.65
CA CYS A 10 -25.96 -19.21 9.56
C CYS A 10 -25.36 -19.70 8.22
N SER A 11 -24.96 -20.96 8.14
CA SER A 11 -24.32 -21.53 6.95
C SER A 11 -25.31 -21.81 5.80
N SER A 12 -26.62 -21.94 6.08
CA SER A 12 -27.65 -22.21 5.07
C SER A 12 -28.63 -21.05 4.81
N CYS A 13 -28.40 -19.85 5.39
CA CYS A 13 -29.21 -18.67 5.08
C CYS A 13 -28.83 -18.08 3.72
N GLY A 14 -29.20 -18.80 2.65
CA GLY A 14 -29.23 -18.30 1.29
C GLY A 14 -30.43 -17.40 1.07
N VAL A 15 -30.34 -16.14 1.55
CA VAL A 15 -31.32 -15.12 1.18
C VAL A 15 -31.02 -14.71 -0.26
N SER A 16 -31.77 -15.28 -1.20
CA SER A 16 -31.86 -14.81 -2.59
C SER A 16 -32.21 -13.33 -2.57
N GLY A 17 -31.29 -12.45 -3.04
CA GLY A 17 -31.52 -11.00 -3.10
C GLY A 17 -30.66 -10.13 -2.19
N CYS A 18 -29.63 -10.68 -1.53
CA CYS A 18 -28.65 -9.86 -0.80
C CYS A 18 -27.58 -9.31 -1.75
N ASN A 19 -27.90 -8.25 -2.51
CA ASN A 19 -26.97 -7.56 -3.41
C ASN A 19 -25.76 -6.90 -2.70
N SER A 20 -25.72 -6.91 -1.37
CA SER A 20 -24.69 -6.27 -0.55
C SER A 20 -23.40 -7.09 -0.37
N ARG A 21 -23.31 -8.30 -0.94
CA ARG A 21 -22.08 -9.10 -0.97
C ARG A 21 -21.39 -9.06 -2.34
N THR A 22 -21.30 -7.89 -2.95
CA THR A 22 -20.42 -7.71 -4.10
C THR A 22 -19.00 -7.98 -3.62
N LYS A 23 -18.34 -9.02 -4.15
CA LYS A 23 -16.90 -9.22 -3.90
C LYS A 23 -16.20 -7.92 -4.31
N ILE A 24 -15.59 -7.22 -3.35
CA ILE A 24 -14.82 -6.00 -3.63
C ILE A 24 -13.75 -6.39 -4.66
N GLN A 25 -13.85 -5.83 -5.86
CA GLN A 25 -12.88 -6.10 -6.91
C GLN A 25 -11.53 -5.54 -6.47
N LYS A 26 -10.53 -6.41 -6.39
CA LYS A 26 -9.17 -6.01 -6.07
C LYS A 26 -8.59 -5.19 -7.21
N LEU A 27 -7.84 -4.16 -6.85
CA LEU A 27 -7.06 -3.36 -7.77
C LEU A 27 -5.99 -4.24 -8.44
N VAL A 28 -5.72 -3.93 -9.70
CA VAL A 28 -4.67 -4.54 -10.50
C VAL A 28 -3.56 -3.49 -10.66
N PRO A 29 -2.29 -3.85 -10.51
CA PRO A 29 -1.20 -2.91 -10.76
C PRO A 29 -1.18 -2.46 -12.22
N ASN A 30 -0.33 -1.47 -12.53
CA ASN A 30 -0.11 -1.03 -13.91
C ASN A 30 0.19 -2.23 -14.83
N LYS A 31 -0.28 -2.21 -16.09
CA LYS A 31 -0.08 -3.29 -17.06
C LYS A 31 1.39 -3.60 -17.33
N ALA A 32 2.27 -2.60 -17.18
CA ALA A 32 3.71 -2.75 -17.31
C ALA A 32 4.38 -3.33 -16.04
N SER A 33 3.62 -3.57 -14.97
CA SER A 33 4.10 -4.07 -13.68
C SER A 33 3.63 -5.49 -13.41
N LYS A 34 4.53 -6.34 -12.93
CA LYS A 34 4.24 -7.68 -12.42
C LYS A 34 4.83 -7.84 -11.03
N ILE A 35 3.95 -7.95 -10.04
CA ILE A 35 4.31 -8.04 -8.63
C ILE A 35 3.98 -9.45 -8.14
N LYS A 36 4.99 -10.20 -7.65
CA LYS A 36 4.77 -11.57 -7.15
C LYS A 36 4.20 -11.60 -5.74
N LYS A 37 4.69 -10.74 -4.84
CA LYS A 37 4.22 -10.62 -3.46
C LYS A 37 4.06 -9.17 -3.05
N THR A 38 2.91 -8.85 -2.45
CA THR A 38 2.63 -7.55 -1.84
C THR A 38 2.52 -7.72 -0.33
N ILE A 39 3.34 -6.99 0.42
CA ILE A 39 3.40 -7.03 1.88
C ILE A 39 3.11 -5.63 2.43
N ALA A 40 2.09 -5.50 3.26
CA ALA A 40 1.83 -4.25 3.98
C ALA A 40 2.63 -4.21 5.29
N VAL A 41 3.29 -3.09 5.58
CA VAL A 41 3.94 -2.82 6.87
C VAL A 41 3.11 -1.76 7.58
N MET A 42 2.58 -2.08 8.76
CA MET A 42 1.65 -1.23 9.49
C MET A 42 2.01 -1.10 10.97
N SER A 43 1.43 -0.11 11.65
CA SER A 43 1.67 0.14 13.07
C SER A 43 0.45 0.73 13.74
N GLY A 44 0.30 0.52 15.06
CA GLY A 44 -0.81 1.10 15.82
C GLY A 44 -0.63 2.59 16.13
N LYS A 45 0.61 3.07 16.19
CA LYS A 45 0.97 4.45 16.55
C LYS A 45 2.13 4.94 15.69
N GLY A 46 2.22 6.25 15.50
CA GLY A 46 3.40 6.88 14.90
C GLY A 46 4.63 6.73 15.81
N GLY A 47 5.82 6.69 15.21
CA GLY A 47 7.09 6.70 15.94
C GLY A 47 7.62 5.33 16.41
N VAL A 48 6.93 4.23 16.14
CA VAL A 48 7.38 2.86 16.52
C VAL A 48 8.50 2.30 15.63
N GLY A 49 9.00 3.08 14.67
CA GLY A 49 10.04 2.63 13.73
C GLY A 49 9.53 1.84 12.53
N LYS A 50 8.22 1.87 12.23
CA LYS A 50 7.60 1.21 11.06
C LYS A 50 8.38 1.42 9.75
N SER A 51 8.64 2.67 9.35
CA SER A 51 9.35 2.98 8.11
C SER A 51 10.81 2.51 8.13
N MET A 52 11.46 2.53 9.30
CA MET A 52 12.81 1.96 9.48
C MET A 52 12.80 0.45 9.25
N VAL A 53 11.80 -0.25 9.80
CA VAL A 53 11.59 -1.69 9.56
C VAL A 53 11.35 -1.96 8.08
N THR A 54 10.55 -1.13 7.40
CA THR A 54 10.33 -1.24 5.95
C THR A 54 11.65 -1.12 5.17
N CYS A 55 12.50 -0.15 5.49
CA CYS A 55 13.82 0.02 4.86
C CYS A 55 14.72 -1.20 5.09
N LEU A 56 14.82 -1.67 6.33
CA LEU A 56 15.66 -2.81 6.69
C LEU A 56 15.20 -4.10 6.02
N LEU A 57 13.88 -4.31 5.96
CA LEU A 57 13.29 -5.44 5.25
C LEU A 57 13.59 -5.39 3.75
N ALA A 58 13.48 -4.21 3.13
CA ALA A 58 13.80 -4.04 1.72
C ALA A 58 15.26 -4.40 1.42
N VAL A 59 16.19 -3.91 2.24
CA VAL A 59 17.62 -4.22 2.10
C VAL A 59 17.90 -5.70 2.34
N SER A 60 17.24 -6.34 3.31
CA SER A 60 17.38 -7.78 3.57
C SER A 60 16.94 -8.61 2.36
N LEU A 61 15.76 -8.31 1.82
CA LEU A 61 15.21 -9.01 0.64
C LEU A 61 16.10 -8.79 -0.59
N LEU A 62 16.63 -7.58 -0.76
CA LEU A 62 17.59 -7.29 -1.82
C LEU A 62 18.87 -8.12 -1.68
N ASN A 63 19.41 -8.24 -0.46
CA ASN A 63 20.60 -9.05 -0.17
C ASN A 63 20.36 -10.55 -0.44
N GLU A 64 19.11 -11.00 -0.36
CA GLU A 64 18.67 -12.35 -0.77
C GLU A 64 18.47 -12.48 -2.30
N GLY A 65 18.81 -11.45 -3.07
CA GLY A 65 18.70 -11.42 -4.54
C GLY A 65 17.28 -11.18 -5.06
N LYS A 66 16.37 -10.66 -4.24
CA LYS A 66 15.00 -10.31 -4.68
C LYS A 66 14.99 -8.95 -5.38
N LYS A 67 14.14 -8.81 -6.39
CA LYS A 67 13.74 -7.50 -6.93
C LYS A 67 12.72 -6.87 -5.98
N VAL A 68 13.07 -5.74 -5.37
CA VAL A 68 12.27 -5.11 -4.32
C VAL A 68 11.76 -3.75 -4.77
N ALA A 69 10.50 -3.48 -4.47
CA ALA A 69 9.93 -2.15 -4.56
C ALA A 69 9.32 -1.71 -3.22
N ILE A 70 9.30 -0.41 -2.98
CA ILE A 70 8.66 0.22 -1.83
C ILE A 70 7.64 1.25 -2.34
N LEU A 71 6.40 1.14 -1.85
CA LEU A 71 5.38 2.18 -1.92
C LEU A 71 5.26 2.79 -0.53
N ASP A 72 5.81 3.99 -0.37
CA ASP A 72 5.76 4.76 0.88
C ASP A 72 4.47 5.59 0.91
N ALA A 73 3.48 5.12 1.65
CA ALA A 73 2.18 5.75 1.79
C ALA A 73 2.09 6.68 3.01
N ASP A 74 3.15 6.78 3.82
CA ASP A 74 3.16 7.57 5.05
C ASP A 74 3.43 9.05 4.75
N VAL A 75 2.37 9.76 4.39
CA VAL A 75 2.34 11.21 4.12
C VAL A 75 2.71 12.10 5.31
N THR A 76 2.80 11.53 6.52
CA THR A 76 3.10 12.28 7.76
C THR A 76 4.47 11.97 8.33
N GLY A 77 5.12 10.91 7.85
CA GLY A 77 6.35 10.37 8.39
C GLY A 77 7.62 10.90 7.71
N PRO A 78 8.80 10.63 8.30
CA PRO A 78 10.06 10.84 7.62
C PRO A 78 10.12 10.01 6.33
N SER A 79 10.49 10.66 5.23
CA SER A 79 10.49 10.11 3.88
C SER A 79 11.49 8.95 3.73
N ILE A 80 10.98 7.73 3.43
CA ILE A 80 11.79 6.56 3.03
C ILE A 80 12.78 6.91 1.89
N PRO A 81 12.43 7.70 0.86
CA PRO A 81 13.40 8.14 -0.16
C PRO A 81 14.71 8.68 0.42
N LYS A 82 14.64 9.48 1.50
CA LYS A 82 15.84 10.04 2.16
C LYS A 82 16.74 8.95 2.74
N ALA A 83 16.17 7.88 3.30
CA ALA A 83 16.92 6.75 3.83
C ALA A 83 17.70 5.99 2.75
N PHE A 84 17.26 6.08 1.49
CA PHE A 84 17.95 5.51 0.32
C PHE A 84 18.79 6.54 -0.45
N GLY A 85 19.04 7.73 0.12
CA GLY A 85 19.85 8.78 -0.51
C GLY A 85 19.15 9.56 -1.64
N LEU A 86 17.85 9.36 -1.83
CA LEU A 86 17.05 9.95 -2.91
C LEU A 86 16.54 11.37 -2.54
N ASN A 87 17.43 12.25 -2.10
CA ASN A 87 17.08 13.55 -1.53
C ASN A 87 16.46 14.52 -2.54
N ASN A 88 16.83 14.41 -3.82
CA ASN A 88 16.35 15.28 -4.90
C ASN A 88 15.45 14.53 -5.89
N TYR A 89 14.94 13.35 -5.50
CA TYR A 89 14.03 12.60 -6.35
C TYR A 89 12.68 13.32 -6.45
N GLN A 90 12.22 13.54 -7.67
CA GLN A 90 10.83 13.86 -7.97
C GLN A 90 10.23 12.72 -8.78
N ALA A 91 9.01 12.34 -8.43
CA ALA A 91 8.28 11.37 -9.23
C ALA A 91 8.06 11.93 -10.63
N TYR A 92 8.43 11.15 -11.64
CA TYR A 92 8.17 11.47 -13.04
C TYR A 92 7.12 10.50 -13.56
N GLY A 93 6.17 11.01 -14.34
CA GLY A 93 5.15 10.20 -14.98
C GLY A 93 4.80 10.72 -16.36
N ASP A 94 4.31 9.83 -17.19
CA ASP A 94 3.81 10.09 -18.53
C ASP A 94 2.38 9.52 -18.68
N GLU A 95 1.91 9.41 -19.92
CA GLU A 95 0.60 8.81 -20.24
C GLU A 95 0.48 7.32 -19.84
N ASN A 96 1.60 6.62 -19.63
CA ASN A 96 1.64 5.20 -19.31
C ASN A 96 1.60 4.95 -17.80
N GLY A 97 2.12 5.88 -16.99
CA GLY A 97 2.10 5.76 -15.54
C GLY A 97 3.19 6.57 -14.84
N ILE A 98 3.46 6.21 -13.59
CA ILE A 98 4.46 6.88 -12.75
C ILE A 98 5.68 5.97 -12.63
N PHE A 99 6.85 6.49 -12.97
CA PHE A 99 8.11 5.79 -12.81
C PHE A 99 8.67 6.00 -11.39
N PRO A 100 8.88 4.92 -10.62
CA PRO A 100 9.48 5.02 -9.29
C PRO A 100 10.94 5.46 -9.39
N ALA A 101 11.44 6.09 -8.33
CA ALA A 101 12.87 6.27 -8.14
C ALA A 101 13.56 4.92 -8.08
N GLU A 102 14.86 4.89 -8.37
CA GLU A 102 15.69 3.72 -8.13
C GLU A 102 16.87 4.11 -7.25
N SER A 103 17.06 3.38 -6.15
CA SER A 103 18.24 3.56 -5.29
C SER A 103 19.50 3.04 -5.99
N GLU A 104 20.69 3.40 -5.48
CA GLU A 104 21.97 2.91 -6.02
C GLU A 104 22.08 1.38 -6.12
N LYS A 105 21.31 0.66 -5.29
CA LYS A 105 21.30 -0.81 -5.28
C LYS A 105 20.09 -1.43 -6.00
N GLY A 106 19.30 -0.64 -6.71
CA GLY A 106 18.19 -1.13 -7.54
C GLY A 106 16.86 -1.33 -6.81
N ILE A 107 16.67 -0.72 -5.63
CA ILE A 107 15.36 -0.73 -4.95
C ILE A 107 14.49 0.34 -5.60
N LYS A 108 13.36 -0.07 -6.17
CA LYS A 108 12.39 0.85 -6.75
C LYS A 108 11.54 1.50 -5.65
N LEU A 109 11.33 2.80 -5.71
CA LEU A 109 10.66 3.53 -4.64
C LEU A 109 9.70 4.57 -5.20
N LEU A 110 8.46 4.55 -4.71
CA LEU A 110 7.50 5.63 -4.92
C LEU A 110 6.97 6.09 -3.56
N SER A 111 7.06 7.39 -3.26
CA SER A 111 6.59 7.96 -1.99
C SER A 111 5.53 9.02 -2.21
N ALA A 112 4.49 8.98 -1.37
CA ALA A 112 3.44 9.98 -1.34
C ALA A 112 3.97 11.38 -1.01
N ASN A 113 5.04 11.48 -0.21
CA ASN A 113 5.69 12.75 0.12
C ASN A 113 6.33 13.44 -1.09
N ASN A 114 6.64 12.69 -2.16
CA ASN A 114 7.26 13.21 -3.38
C ASN A 114 6.25 13.48 -4.49
N LEU A 115 4.96 13.20 -4.26
CA LEU A 115 3.86 13.55 -5.17
C LEU A 115 3.28 14.94 -4.89
N LEU A 116 3.73 15.59 -3.80
CA LEU A 116 3.34 16.95 -3.46
C LEU A 116 4.30 17.94 -4.12
N GLU A 117 3.76 18.91 -4.84
CA GLU A 117 4.55 19.99 -5.46
C GLU A 117 5.23 20.87 -4.39
N ASP A 118 4.57 21.09 -3.26
CA ASP A 118 5.10 21.83 -2.11
C ASP A 118 4.99 20.99 -0.83
N PRO A 119 6.11 20.42 -0.32
CA PRO A 119 6.14 19.68 0.94
C PRO A 119 5.78 20.50 2.18
N SER A 120 5.79 21.84 2.07
CA SER A 120 5.46 22.76 3.17
C SER A 120 4.00 23.21 3.18
N ALA A 121 3.23 22.88 2.13
CA ALA A 121 1.82 23.21 2.05
C ALA A 121 1.00 22.42 3.10
N PRO A 122 0.20 23.11 3.95
CA PRO A 122 -0.61 22.43 4.95
C PRO A 122 -1.81 21.73 4.28
N ILE A 123 -1.68 20.43 4.02
CA ILE A 123 -2.75 19.60 3.47
C ILE A 123 -3.48 18.87 4.60
N ILE A 124 -4.81 18.98 4.62
CA ILE A 124 -5.65 18.21 5.55
C ILE A 124 -5.81 16.79 5.00
N TRP A 125 -5.06 15.85 5.55
CA TRP A 125 -5.12 14.42 5.21
C TRP A 125 -6.38 13.76 5.75
N ARG A 126 -7.47 13.80 4.95
CA ARG A 126 -8.66 12.98 5.23
C ARG A 126 -8.37 11.51 4.87
N GLY A 127 -8.89 10.57 5.67
CA GLY A 127 -8.62 9.14 5.47
C GLY A 127 -8.93 8.64 4.05
N SER A 128 -10.04 9.10 3.45
CA SER A 128 -10.41 8.77 2.08
C SER A 128 -9.42 9.29 1.03
N LEU A 129 -8.80 10.46 1.26
CA LEU A 129 -7.77 11.00 0.37
C LEU A 129 -6.52 10.12 0.42
N VAL A 130 -6.09 9.73 1.63
CA VAL A 130 -4.92 8.88 1.80
C VAL A 130 -5.15 7.51 1.19
N SER A 131 -6.28 6.85 1.46
CA SER A 131 -6.56 5.53 0.85
C SER A 131 -6.62 5.60 -0.67
N ASN A 132 -7.22 6.65 -1.23
CA ASN A 132 -7.27 6.86 -2.68
C ASN A 132 -5.88 7.11 -3.27
N LEU A 133 -5.03 7.87 -2.58
CA LEU A 133 -3.66 8.11 -2.99
C LEU A 133 -2.87 6.80 -3.05
N VAL A 134 -2.97 5.95 -2.01
CA VAL A 134 -2.31 4.63 -2.01
C VAL A 134 -2.81 3.75 -3.15
N ALA A 135 -4.13 3.75 -3.39
CA ALA A 135 -4.72 3.03 -4.50
C ALA A 135 -4.19 3.52 -5.87
N GLN A 136 -4.09 4.83 -6.07
CA GLN A 136 -3.55 5.44 -7.29
C GLN A 136 -2.07 5.13 -7.47
N MET A 137 -1.26 5.26 -6.41
CA MET A 137 0.15 4.88 -6.45
C MET A 137 0.32 3.41 -6.86
N TYR A 138 -0.50 2.51 -6.31
CA TYR A 138 -0.46 1.09 -6.65
C TYR A 138 -0.84 0.80 -8.11
N THR A 139 -1.87 1.48 -8.64
CA THR A 139 -2.36 1.21 -10.01
C THR A 139 -1.57 1.94 -11.09
N MET A 140 -0.97 3.09 -10.79
CA MET A 140 -0.25 3.92 -11.76
C MET A 140 1.25 3.62 -11.81
N ALA A 141 1.85 3.12 -10.73
CA ALA A 141 3.28 2.88 -10.69
C ALA A 141 3.75 1.78 -11.66
N ILE A 142 4.80 2.10 -12.43
CA ILE A 142 5.48 1.19 -13.34
C ILE A 142 6.71 0.61 -12.61
N PHE A 143 6.47 -0.44 -11.83
CA PHE A 143 7.50 -1.19 -11.11
C PHE A 143 8.21 -2.23 -11.98
N GLU A 144 7.71 -2.54 -13.17
CA GLU A 144 8.19 -3.66 -14.00
C GLU A 144 8.09 -5.00 -13.24
N GLU A 145 9.11 -5.85 -13.31
CA GLU A 145 9.16 -7.14 -12.61
C GLU A 145 9.68 -6.98 -11.18
N VAL A 146 8.82 -7.25 -10.19
CA VAL A 146 9.14 -7.16 -8.76
C VAL A 146 8.77 -8.45 -8.04
N ASP A 147 9.71 -8.99 -7.26
CA ASP A 147 9.47 -10.15 -6.41
C ASP A 147 8.67 -9.77 -5.17
N VAL A 148 9.02 -8.64 -4.54
CA VAL A 148 8.35 -8.15 -3.33
C VAL A 148 8.10 -6.64 -3.41
N LEU A 149 6.82 -6.25 -3.35
CA LEU A 149 6.38 -4.89 -3.10
C LEU A 149 6.07 -4.73 -1.60
N LEU A 150 6.80 -3.86 -0.94
CA LEU A 150 6.52 -3.42 0.42
C LEU A 150 5.67 -2.14 0.38
N ILE A 151 4.58 -2.11 1.15
CA ILE A 151 3.75 -0.91 1.30
C ILE A 151 3.91 -0.39 2.72
N ASP A 152 4.56 0.77 2.89
CA ASP A 152 4.69 1.44 4.20
C ASP A 152 3.41 2.21 4.50
N MET A 153 2.53 1.64 5.31
CA MET A 153 1.21 2.19 5.57
C MET A 153 1.29 3.41 6.50
N PRO A 154 0.38 4.39 6.41
CA PRO A 154 0.22 5.40 7.45
C PRO A 154 0.00 4.78 8.84
N PRO A 155 0.36 5.47 9.93
CA PRO A 155 0.16 4.96 11.28
C PRO A 155 -1.33 4.83 11.63
N GLY A 156 -1.65 3.88 12.50
CA GLY A 156 -2.99 3.63 13.02
C GLY A 156 -3.64 2.39 12.45
N THR A 157 -4.76 2.01 13.06
CA THR A 157 -5.58 0.84 12.67
C THR A 157 -7.01 1.26 12.27
N GLY A 158 -7.16 2.52 11.86
CA GLY A 158 -8.45 3.08 11.42
C GLY A 158 -8.82 2.69 9.99
N ASP A 159 -9.60 3.55 9.33
CA ASP A 159 -10.20 3.23 8.03
C ASP A 159 -9.18 3.12 6.88
N ILE A 160 -8.01 3.77 6.99
CA ILE A 160 -7.01 3.79 5.92
C ILE A 160 -6.42 2.37 5.68
N PRO A 161 -5.81 1.68 6.66
CA PRO A 161 -5.38 0.30 6.47
C PRO A 161 -6.49 -0.62 6.01
N LEU A 162 -7.70 -0.48 6.58
CA LEU A 162 -8.84 -1.33 6.22
C LEU A 162 -9.23 -1.17 4.75
N THR A 163 -9.34 0.07 4.27
CA THR A 163 -9.71 0.37 2.89
C THR A 163 -8.64 -0.12 1.91
N VAL A 164 -7.36 0.10 2.22
CA VAL A 164 -6.25 -0.42 1.41
C VAL A 164 -6.25 -1.96 1.39
N PHE A 165 -6.55 -2.61 2.52
CA PHE A 165 -6.62 -4.07 2.60
C PHE A 165 -7.80 -4.63 1.83
N GLN A 166 -8.89 -3.86 1.67
CA GLN A 166 -10.04 -4.22 0.84
C GLN A 166 -9.75 -4.03 -0.65
N GLN A 167 -9.00 -2.99 -1.02
CA GLN A 167 -8.72 -2.65 -2.41
C GLN A 167 -7.51 -3.38 -3.01
N ILE A 168 -6.38 -3.44 -2.29
CA ILE A 168 -5.13 -4.04 -2.79
C ILE A 168 -5.10 -5.55 -2.47
N PRO A 169 -4.65 -6.40 -3.42
CA PRO A 169 -4.45 -7.82 -3.18
C PRO A 169 -3.16 -8.05 -2.37
N LEU A 170 -3.25 -7.96 -1.04
CA LEU A 170 -2.13 -8.23 -0.14
C LEU A 170 -1.92 -9.73 0.05
N ASN A 171 -0.65 -10.16 0.09
CA ASN A 171 -0.28 -11.53 0.43
C ASN A 171 -0.01 -11.68 1.92
N SER A 172 0.50 -10.63 2.58
CA SER A 172 0.87 -10.65 4.00
C SER A 172 0.85 -9.24 4.56
N ALA A 173 0.80 -9.14 5.89
CA ALA A 173 0.97 -7.89 6.62
C ALA A 173 1.94 -8.10 7.79
N ILE A 174 2.75 -7.09 8.07
CA ILE A 174 3.68 -7.04 9.20
C ILE A 174 3.23 -5.89 10.10
N PHE A 175 3.00 -6.19 11.38
CA PHE A 175 2.65 -5.19 12.38
C PHE A 175 3.88 -4.84 13.22
N VAL A 176 4.19 -3.55 13.33
CA VAL A 176 5.30 -3.01 14.13
C VAL A 176 4.71 -2.29 15.34
N SER A 177 5.20 -2.61 16.54
CA SER A 177 4.70 -2.13 17.83
C SER A 177 5.81 -1.77 18.80
#